data_AF-W1I586-F1
#
_entry.id   AF-W1I586-F1
#
_cell.length_a   1.000
_cell.length_b   1.000
_cell.length_c   1.000
_cell.angle_alpha   90.00
_cell.angle_beta   90.00
_cell.angle_gamma   90.00
#
_symmetry.space_group_name_H-M   'P 1'
#
loop_
_entity.id
_entity.type
_entity.pdbx_description
1 polymer ?
#
loop_
_entity_poly.entity_id
_entity_poly.type
_entity_poly.pdbx_seq_one_letter_code
_entity_poly.pdbx_strand_id
1 'polypeptide(L)'
;MRNENSRFSENPVTLDIQRSTFNRSSTYKTSANIGELIPFYYDEVLPGDTFQVKTNKVVRLQPLVSAPMDNLYFDTYYFFVPNRLVWEHWEEFMGENKQGAWIPQTEYTIPQITSPASTGFEIGTIADYFGIPTGVPNLSVSALPFRAYALIVDEWFRDQNLQLPLNIPLDDTTLQGVNTGDYVTDTVKGGKPFVAAKYHDYFTSCLPSPQKGPDVTIAAVGDFPVYTGDPHNNNGSNKALHYGISNISSGSVSFSQGNYIIPSVLTTGSTQSVPAQGKLNASNITMTTSPGSPDSSFGSKLSVYPDNLYASSGTATTINQLRMAFQIQKLYEKDARAGSRYRELIRSHFSVTPLDARMQVPEYLGGNRIPININQVVQTSQTSDVSPQGNVAGQSLTSDSHGDFIKSFTEHGMLIGVAVARYDHTYQQGVSKLWSRKTRFDYYWPVLANIGEQAVLNKEIYAQGTAQDEEVFGYQEAWAEYRYKPSIVTGEMRSSARTSLDSWHFADDYNSLPKLSADWIKEDKTNIDRVLAVSSSVSNQYFADFYIENETTRALPFYSIPGLIDHH
;
A
#
# COMPACT_ATOMS: atom_id res chain seq x y z
N MET A 1 23.39 -2.99 35.34
CA MET A 1 24.75 -3.05 35.92
C MET A 1 24.61 -3.05 37.45
N ARG A 2 25.49 -3.75 38.19
CA ARG A 2 25.54 -3.69 39.66
C ARG A 2 25.82 -2.25 40.10
N ASN A 3 25.06 -1.72 41.05
CA ASN A 3 25.09 -0.31 41.52
C ASN A 3 26.47 0.24 41.93
N GLU A 4 27.48 -0.60 42.13
CA GLU A 4 28.85 -0.14 42.45
C GLU A 4 29.57 0.46 41.23
N ASN A 5 29.30 -0.03 40.02
CA ASN A 5 29.95 0.46 38.80
C ASN A 5 29.29 1.72 38.21
N SER A 6 28.05 2.06 38.60
CA SER A 6 27.37 3.26 38.09
C SER A 6 27.78 4.54 38.82
N ARG A 7 28.34 4.43 40.03
CA ARG A 7 28.77 5.59 40.84
C ARG A 7 29.88 6.42 40.19
N PHE A 8 30.73 5.82 39.36
CA PHE A 8 31.77 6.54 38.64
C PHE A 8 31.20 7.36 37.47
N SER A 9 30.18 6.84 36.78
CA SER A 9 29.44 7.55 35.73
C SER A 9 28.42 8.56 36.27
N GLU A 10 28.00 8.44 37.53
CA GLU A 10 27.06 9.32 38.22
C GLU A 10 27.75 10.43 39.06
N ASN A 11 29.09 10.54 38.99
CA ASN A 11 29.80 11.63 39.66
C ASN A 11 29.21 12.96 39.17
N PRO A 12 28.74 13.88 40.05
CA PRO A 12 28.07 15.10 39.61
C PRO A 12 29.09 16.03 38.93
N VAL A 13 29.23 15.89 37.62
CA VAL A 13 29.99 16.81 36.75
C VAL A 13 29.10 18.00 36.36
N THR A 14 27.78 17.90 36.57
CA THR A 14 26.77 18.87 36.16
C THR A 14 26.35 19.82 37.29
N LEU A 15 26.63 21.12 37.12
CA LEU A 15 25.89 22.21 37.76
C LEU A 15 24.42 22.20 37.29
N ASP A 16 23.48 22.67 38.12
CA ASP A 16 22.06 22.84 37.74
C ASP A 16 21.95 23.74 36.49
N ILE A 17 21.67 23.15 35.33
CA ILE A 17 21.57 23.89 34.06
C ILE A 17 20.34 24.79 34.08
N GLN A 18 20.55 26.10 34.06
CA GLN A 18 19.46 27.08 33.98
C GLN A 18 18.74 27.01 32.62
N ARG A 19 17.42 27.20 32.64
CA ARG A 19 16.56 27.21 31.44
C ARG A 19 15.87 28.56 31.30
N SER A 20 15.79 29.06 30.07
CA SER A 20 15.12 30.31 29.71
C SER A 20 13.98 30.05 28.72
N THR A 21 12.94 30.88 28.78
CA THR A 21 11.81 30.81 27.83
C THR A 21 11.92 31.89 26.78
N PHE A 22 11.74 31.51 25.51
CA PHE A 22 11.80 32.38 24.34
C PHE A 22 10.47 32.32 23.59
N ASN A 23 9.96 33.50 23.19
CA ASN A 23 8.88 33.60 22.22
C ASN A 23 9.48 33.58 20.81
N ARG A 24 9.26 32.47 20.09
CA ARG A 24 9.74 32.24 18.72
C ARG A 24 8.60 32.15 17.72
N SER A 25 7.54 32.92 17.96
CA SER A 25 6.38 32.94 17.08
C SER A 25 6.73 33.48 15.70
N SER A 26 6.22 32.84 14.65
CA SER A 26 6.56 33.16 13.26
C SER A 26 5.34 33.08 12.35
N THR A 27 5.46 33.67 11.16
CA THR A 27 4.42 33.62 10.12
C THR A 27 4.95 32.90 8.89
N TYR A 28 4.13 32.06 8.28
CA TYR A 28 4.46 31.30 7.07
C TYR A 28 3.33 31.45 6.06
N LYS A 29 3.64 31.90 4.84
CA LYS A 29 2.66 32.12 3.78
C LYS A 29 3.00 31.23 2.60
N THR A 30 2.00 30.53 2.06
CA THR A 30 2.24 29.51 1.05
C THR A 30 1.04 29.33 0.11
N SER A 31 1.26 28.58 -0.97
CA SER A 31 0.23 28.09 -1.86
C SER A 31 0.60 26.70 -2.36
N ALA A 32 -0.39 25.83 -2.57
CA ALA A 32 -0.15 24.47 -3.02
C ALA A 32 -1.39 23.89 -3.72
N ASN A 33 -1.24 22.70 -4.29
CA ASN A 33 -2.36 21.95 -4.87
C ASN A 33 -2.93 20.96 -3.86
N ILE A 34 -4.18 20.57 -4.09
CA ILE A 34 -4.87 19.56 -3.28
C ILE A 34 -4.14 18.22 -3.42
N GLY A 35 -4.05 17.50 -2.32
CA GLY A 35 -3.27 16.27 -2.22
C GLY A 35 -1.80 16.46 -1.88
N GLU A 36 -1.18 17.62 -2.20
CA GLU A 36 0.23 17.86 -1.89
C GLU A 36 0.46 18.02 -0.39
N LEU A 37 1.31 17.17 0.19
CA LEU A 37 1.73 17.26 1.59
C LEU A 37 2.85 18.29 1.71
N ILE A 38 2.53 19.50 2.16
CA ILE A 38 3.50 20.59 2.24
C ILE A 38 4.07 20.72 3.65
N PRO A 39 5.40 20.83 3.83
CA PRO A 39 5.95 21.26 5.10
C PRO A 39 5.72 22.76 5.28
N PHE A 40 5.14 23.19 6.40
CA PHE A 40 4.89 24.61 6.70
C PHE A 40 5.65 25.10 7.93
N TYR A 41 6.25 24.19 8.70
CA TYR A 41 7.03 24.52 9.88
C TYR A 41 8.22 23.57 10.02
N TYR A 42 9.38 24.14 10.34
CA TYR A 42 10.61 23.42 10.63
C TYR A 42 11.36 24.15 11.74
N ASP A 43 11.74 23.43 12.78
CA ASP A 43 12.59 23.95 13.86
C ASP A 43 13.45 22.85 14.47
N GLU A 44 14.62 23.24 14.97
CA GLU A 44 15.54 22.33 15.65
C GLU A 44 15.20 22.25 17.14
N VAL A 45 15.24 21.04 17.67
CA VAL A 45 14.95 20.70 19.06
C VAL A 45 16.24 20.30 19.77
N LEU A 46 16.47 20.89 20.94
CA LEU A 46 17.56 20.49 21.83
C LEU A 46 17.05 19.56 22.95
N PRO A 47 17.90 18.68 23.51
CA PRO A 47 17.56 17.88 24.66
C PRO A 47 17.16 18.75 25.86
N GLY A 48 16.03 18.43 26.49
CA GLY A 48 15.47 19.21 27.59
C GLY A 48 14.63 20.41 27.16
N ASP A 49 14.51 20.69 25.85
CA ASP A 49 13.60 21.73 25.37
C ASP A 49 12.15 21.37 25.66
N THR A 50 11.33 22.37 25.92
CA THR A 50 9.87 22.23 25.99
C THR A 50 9.23 23.21 25.03
N PHE A 51 8.45 22.68 24.10
CA PHE A 51 7.73 23.47 23.11
C PHE A 51 6.26 23.48 23.46
N GLN A 52 5.66 24.66 23.35
CA GLN A 52 4.23 24.88 23.37
C GLN A 52 3.86 25.55 22.05
N VAL A 53 3.18 24.81 21.18
CA VAL A 53 2.84 25.24 19.81
C VAL A 53 1.34 25.38 19.66
N LYS A 54 0.94 26.53 19.11
CA LYS A 54 -0.44 26.81 18.71
C LYS A 54 -0.43 27.42 17.30
N THR A 55 -1.18 26.81 16.39
CA THR A 55 -1.28 27.26 15.00
C THR A 55 -2.57 28.01 14.78
N ASN A 56 -2.44 29.27 14.33
CA ASN A 56 -3.53 30.03 13.73
C ASN A 56 -3.35 29.98 12.21
N LYS A 57 -4.43 29.71 11.47
CA LYS A 57 -4.37 29.58 10.01
C LYS A 57 -5.53 30.25 9.33
N VAL A 58 -5.26 30.86 8.18
CA VAL A 58 -6.26 31.36 7.24
C VAL A 58 -6.01 30.69 5.90
N VAL A 59 -6.96 29.91 5.42
CA VAL A 59 -6.87 29.14 4.17
C VAL A 59 -7.94 29.64 3.20
N ARG A 60 -7.55 29.78 1.93
CA ARG A 60 -8.42 30.20 0.82
C ARG A 60 -8.15 29.34 -0.39
N LEU A 61 -9.22 29.02 -1.13
CA LEU A 61 -9.14 28.51 -2.49
C LEU A 61 -9.04 29.66 -3.49
N GLN A 62 -8.57 29.35 -4.70
CA GLN A 62 -8.79 30.22 -5.85
C GLN A 62 -10.30 30.50 -6.04
N PRO A 63 -10.68 31.61 -6.69
CA PRO A 63 -12.08 31.90 -6.97
C PRO A 63 -12.76 30.72 -7.66
N LEU A 64 -13.93 30.31 -7.18
CA LEU A 64 -14.64 29.15 -7.71
C LEU A 64 -15.71 29.62 -8.70
N VAL A 65 -15.88 28.88 -9.80
CA VAL A 65 -16.90 29.14 -10.83
C VAL A 65 -18.31 28.96 -10.28
N SER A 66 -18.46 28.06 -9.31
CA SER A 66 -19.69 27.68 -8.62
C SER A 66 -19.40 27.46 -7.13
N ALA A 67 -20.44 27.27 -6.32
CA ALA A 67 -20.29 26.88 -4.92
C ALA A 67 -20.49 25.35 -4.80
N PRO A 68 -19.41 24.54 -4.74
CA PRO A 68 -19.53 23.08 -4.68
C PRO A 68 -20.23 22.62 -3.41
N MET A 69 -20.94 21.50 -3.52
CA MET A 69 -21.72 20.90 -2.43
C MET A 69 -20.91 19.93 -1.56
N ASP A 70 -19.75 19.49 -2.05
CA ASP A 70 -18.90 18.51 -1.37
C ASP A 70 -17.97 19.16 -0.35
N ASN A 71 -17.56 18.36 0.64
CA ASN A 71 -16.64 18.81 1.68
C ASN A 71 -15.18 18.67 1.23
N LEU A 72 -14.41 19.73 1.47
CA LEU A 72 -12.95 19.73 1.36
C LEU A 72 -12.38 19.96 2.76
N TYR A 73 -11.42 19.15 3.18
CA TYR A 73 -10.79 19.24 4.49
C TYR A 73 -9.34 19.70 4.36
N PHE A 74 -8.91 20.52 5.31
CA PHE A 74 -7.53 20.94 5.50
C PHE A 74 -6.98 20.34 6.79
N ASP A 75 -5.98 19.48 6.66
CA ASP A 75 -5.35 18.79 7.78
C ASP A 75 -3.95 19.36 8.04
N THR A 76 -3.59 19.55 9.30
CA THR A 76 -2.24 19.90 9.76
C THR A 76 -1.75 18.87 10.76
N TYR A 77 -0.48 18.47 10.68
CA TYR A 77 0.14 17.46 11.54
C TYR A 77 1.52 17.93 11.98
N TYR A 78 1.90 17.65 13.23
CA TYR A 78 3.22 17.90 13.78
C TYR A 78 3.92 16.60 14.15
N PHE A 79 5.18 16.47 13.72
CA PHE A 79 6.01 15.31 13.96
C PHE A 79 7.35 15.71 14.55
N PHE A 80 7.85 14.88 15.47
CA PHE A 80 9.21 14.94 15.97
C PHE A 80 10.06 13.82 15.37
N VAL A 81 11.17 14.18 14.75
CA VAL A 81 12.12 13.24 14.15
C VAL A 81 13.48 13.40 14.82
N PRO A 82 13.91 12.44 15.64
CA PRO A 82 15.27 12.45 16.18
C PRO A 82 16.33 12.35 15.09
N ASN A 83 17.42 13.09 15.22
CA ASN A 83 18.45 13.16 14.19
C ASN A 83 19.15 11.81 13.92
N ARG A 84 19.25 10.93 14.93
CA ARG A 84 19.81 9.56 14.75
C ARG A 84 19.00 8.70 13.78
N LEU A 85 17.73 9.01 13.53
CA LEU A 85 16.89 8.22 12.61
C LEU A 85 17.21 8.52 11.15
N VAL A 86 17.78 9.69 10.85
CA VAL A 86 18.01 10.18 9.49
C VAL A 86 19.49 10.23 9.11
N TRP A 87 20.37 9.95 10.07
CA TRP A 87 21.81 9.90 9.85
C TRP A 87 22.46 8.91 10.82
N GLU A 88 23.17 7.94 10.26
CA GLU A 88 23.80 6.85 11.02
C GLU A 88 24.87 7.37 11.98
N HIS A 89 25.61 8.40 11.59
CA HIS A 89 26.75 8.91 12.37
C HIS A 89 26.41 10.06 13.32
N TRP A 90 25.11 10.29 13.60
CA TRP A 90 24.70 11.37 14.51
C TRP A 90 25.27 11.19 15.93
N GLU A 91 25.34 9.96 16.42
CA GLU A 91 25.84 9.69 17.77
C GLU A 91 27.36 9.93 17.85
N GLU A 92 28.10 9.51 16.83
CA GLU A 92 29.54 9.75 16.67
C GLU A 92 29.84 11.24 16.49
N PHE A 93 29.00 11.97 15.75
CA PHE A 93 29.07 13.42 15.62
C PHE A 93 28.90 14.14 16.96
N MET A 94 28.06 13.61 17.85
CA MET A 94 27.89 14.10 19.22
C MET A 94 28.98 13.61 20.20
N GLY A 95 29.97 12.87 19.71
CA GLY A 95 31.16 12.46 20.45
C GLY A 95 31.18 11.01 20.92
N GLU A 96 30.22 10.17 20.52
CA GLU A 96 30.30 8.73 20.80
C GLU A 96 31.51 8.10 20.09
N ASN A 97 32.30 7.32 20.82
CA ASN A 97 33.46 6.62 20.26
C ASN A 97 33.19 5.12 20.16
N LYS A 98 32.92 4.65 18.94
CA LYS A 98 32.73 3.21 18.64
C LYS A 98 33.98 2.52 18.05
N GLN A 99 35.03 3.27 17.74
CA GLN A 99 36.18 2.79 16.95
C GLN A 99 37.46 2.55 17.77
N GLY A 100 37.57 3.14 18.97
CA GLY A 100 38.76 3.00 19.81
C GLY A 100 38.53 3.36 21.28
N ALA A 101 39.62 3.39 22.05
CA ALA A 101 39.59 3.88 23.42
C ALA A 101 39.80 5.40 23.45
N TRP A 102 39.18 6.09 24.40
CA TRP A 102 39.35 7.52 24.70
C TRP A 102 38.62 8.50 23.76
N ILE A 103 39.14 8.80 22.56
CA ILE A 103 38.54 9.81 21.65
C ILE A 103 38.28 9.26 20.24
N PRO A 104 37.21 9.71 19.55
CA PRO A 104 37.02 9.40 18.14
C PRO A 104 38.14 10.04 17.30
N GLN A 105 38.60 9.34 16.26
CA GLN A 105 39.63 9.83 15.32
C GLN A 105 39.02 10.36 14.02
N THR A 106 37.80 9.95 13.70
CA THR A 106 37.06 10.41 12.53
C THR A 106 36.23 11.63 12.91
N GLU A 107 36.40 12.71 12.15
CA GLU A 107 35.56 13.89 12.23
C GLU A 107 34.41 13.75 11.23
N TYR A 108 33.19 13.73 11.72
CA TYR A 108 31.98 13.67 10.90
C TYR A 108 31.44 15.07 10.64
N THR A 109 30.85 15.28 9.46
CA THR A 109 30.17 16.53 9.10
C THR A 109 28.75 16.22 8.65
N ILE A 110 27.82 17.14 8.89
CA ILE A 110 26.41 16.94 8.55
C ILE A 110 26.28 16.73 7.04
N PRO A 111 25.61 15.65 6.59
CA PRO A 111 25.42 15.39 5.16
C PRO A 111 24.72 16.56 4.48
N GLN A 112 25.20 16.90 3.29
CA GLN A 112 24.73 18.05 2.52
C GLN A 112 23.90 17.62 1.31
N ILE A 113 23.03 18.51 0.87
CA ILE A 113 22.39 18.45 -0.43
C ILE A 113 22.69 19.73 -1.20
N THR A 114 23.08 19.57 -2.46
CA THR A 114 23.40 20.70 -3.34
C THR A 114 22.26 20.93 -4.32
N SER A 115 21.76 22.16 -4.43
CA SER A 115 20.67 22.50 -5.35
C SER A 115 21.01 22.17 -6.82
N PRO A 116 20.00 21.91 -7.68
CA PRO A 116 20.21 21.62 -9.10
C PRO A 116 21.19 22.59 -9.77
N ALA A 117 22.21 22.05 -10.46
CA ALA A 117 23.37 22.83 -10.89
C ALA A 117 23.06 23.91 -11.95
N SER A 118 21.98 23.76 -12.71
CA SER A 118 21.58 24.68 -13.78
C SER A 118 20.49 25.67 -13.37
N THR A 119 19.53 25.25 -12.55
CA THR A 119 18.32 26.02 -12.25
C THR A 119 18.19 26.41 -10.78
N GLY A 120 18.87 25.71 -9.86
CA GLY A 120 18.51 25.73 -8.44
C GLY A 120 17.17 25.03 -8.17
N PHE A 121 16.69 25.11 -6.93
CA PHE A 121 15.37 24.59 -6.59
C PHE A 121 14.27 25.43 -7.24
N GLU A 122 13.26 24.78 -7.78
CA GLU A 122 12.08 25.42 -8.37
C GLU A 122 11.00 25.71 -7.33
N ILE A 123 10.09 26.63 -7.68
CA ILE A 123 8.92 26.95 -6.85
C ILE A 123 8.02 25.71 -6.71
N GLY A 124 7.50 25.52 -5.49
CA GLY A 124 6.66 24.39 -5.12
C GLY A 124 7.42 23.07 -5.00
N THR A 125 8.73 23.13 -4.77
CA THR A 125 9.53 21.98 -4.31
C THR A 125 9.53 21.90 -2.79
N ILE A 126 9.84 20.74 -2.21
CA ILE A 126 9.99 20.58 -0.76
C ILE A 126 11.03 21.56 -0.21
N ALA A 127 12.11 21.82 -0.96
CA ALA A 127 13.13 22.79 -0.58
C ALA A 127 12.56 24.22 -0.48
N ASP A 128 11.75 24.63 -1.45
CA ASP A 128 11.04 25.92 -1.42
C ASP A 128 10.11 26.01 -0.19
N TYR A 129 9.32 24.97 0.07
CA TYR A 129 8.42 24.95 1.24
C TYR A 129 9.17 25.01 2.58
N PHE A 130 10.39 24.47 2.67
CA PHE A 130 11.27 24.65 3.84
C PHE A 130 11.94 26.02 3.94
N GLY A 131 11.71 26.92 2.98
CA GLY A 131 12.22 28.29 2.97
C GLY A 131 13.59 28.46 2.32
N ILE A 132 14.06 27.47 1.55
CA ILE A 132 15.32 27.59 0.81
C ILE A 132 15.08 28.46 -0.44
N PRO A 133 15.94 29.46 -0.72
CA PRO A 133 15.77 30.32 -1.89
C PRO A 133 15.71 29.54 -3.21
N THR A 134 14.65 29.76 -3.98
CA THR A 134 14.48 29.20 -5.33
C THR A 134 15.37 29.89 -6.35
N GLY A 135 15.72 29.20 -7.44
CA GLY A 135 16.45 29.81 -8.56
C GLY A 135 17.94 30.07 -8.30
N VAL A 136 18.50 29.55 -7.20
CA VAL A 136 19.92 29.69 -6.84
C VAL A 136 20.64 28.35 -7.08
N PRO A 137 21.48 28.23 -8.12
CA PRO A 137 22.22 27.01 -8.40
C PRO A 137 23.37 26.77 -7.43
N ASN A 138 23.74 25.50 -7.23
CA ASN A 138 24.88 25.05 -6.43
C ASN A 138 24.86 25.51 -4.96
N LEU A 139 23.68 25.74 -4.39
CA LEU A 139 23.50 26.05 -2.98
C LEU A 139 23.60 24.76 -2.17
N SER A 140 24.54 24.69 -1.23
CA SER A 140 24.68 23.56 -0.29
C SER A 140 23.90 23.83 0.99
N VAL A 141 23.03 22.91 1.38
CA VAL A 141 22.25 22.96 2.63
C VAL A 141 22.25 21.58 3.31
N SER A 142 21.83 21.51 4.57
CA SER A 142 21.73 20.23 5.30
C SER A 142 20.72 19.28 4.64
N ALA A 143 21.08 18.01 4.52
CA ALA A 143 20.20 16.95 4.01
C ALA A 143 19.20 16.43 5.06
N LEU A 144 19.43 16.69 6.36
CA LEU A 144 18.65 16.09 7.45
C LEU A 144 17.14 16.41 7.37
N PRO A 145 16.70 17.66 7.10
CA PRO A 145 15.28 17.99 7.06
C PRO A 145 14.53 17.25 5.93
N PHE A 146 15.19 17.04 4.79
CA PHE A 146 14.62 16.32 3.66
C PHE A 146 14.47 14.82 3.96
N ARG A 147 15.48 14.23 4.61
CA ARG A 147 15.43 12.84 5.08
C ARG A 147 14.33 12.65 6.14
N ALA A 148 14.18 13.60 7.06
CA ALA A 148 13.13 13.58 8.07
C ALA A 148 11.73 13.68 7.45
N TYR A 149 11.53 14.59 6.48
CA TYR A 149 10.28 14.68 5.74
C TYR A 149 9.96 13.38 5.00
N ALA A 150 10.93 12.79 4.30
CA ALA A 150 10.76 11.51 3.63
C ALA A 150 10.40 10.37 4.60
N LEU A 151 11.00 10.34 5.80
CA LEU A 151 10.69 9.36 6.83
C LEU A 151 9.26 9.52 7.37
N ILE A 152 8.81 10.76 7.58
CA ILE A 152 7.41 11.05 7.96
C ILE A 152 6.46 10.54 6.88
N VAL A 153 6.76 10.84 5.61
CA VAL A 153 5.94 10.39 4.46
C VAL A 153 5.86 8.87 4.41
N ASP A 154 7.00 8.17 4.49
CA ASP A 154 7.04 6.71 4.38
C ASP A 154 6.26 6.00 5.48
N GLU A 155 6.29 6.55 6.69
CA GLU A 155 5.67 5.93 7.88
C GLU A 155 4.19 6.29 8.05
N TRP A 156 3.77 7.51 7.68
CA TRP A 156 2.44 8.01 8.04
C TRP A 156 1.51 8.27 6.85
N PHE A 157 2.04 8.56 5.66
CA PHE A 157 1.23 8.99 4.50
C PHE A 157 1.25 8.02 3.32
N ARG A 158 2.31 7.23 3.17
CA ARG A 158 2.42 6.23 2.12
C ARG A 158 1.49 5.05 2.37
N ASP A 159 0.79 4.62 1.32
CA ASP A 159 0.09 3.33 1.30
C ASP A 159 1.10 2.21 1.03
N GLN A 160 1.36 1.41 2.06
CA GLN A 160 2.33 0.30 1.99
C GLN A 160 1.92 -0.88 1.11
N ASN A 161 0.64 -1.02 0.77
CA ASN A 161 0.17 -2.12 -0.06
C ASN A 161 0.30 -1.79 -1.55
N LEU A 162 0.27 -0.51 -1.92
CA LEU A 162 0.25 -0.05 -3.31
C LEU A 162 1.52 0.69 -3.72
N GLN A 163 2.20 1.37 -2.80
CA GLN A 163 3.33 2.24 -3.09
C GLN A 163 4.65 1.67 -2.56
N LEU A 164 5.71 1.82 -3.36
CA LEU A 164 7.06 1.41 -2.97
C LEU A 164 7.59 2.29 -1.82
N PRO A 165 8.38 1.72 -0.90
CA PRO A 165 9.01 2.49 0.16
C PRO A 165 9.97 3.53 -0.41
N LEU A 166 10.07 4.66 0.27
CA LEU A 166 11.00 5.73 -0.07
C LEU A 166 12.44 5.28 0.25
N ASN A 167 13.37 5.63 -0.63
CA ASN A 167 14.80 5.42 -0.39
C ASN A 167 15.34 6.58 0.46
N ILE A 168 15.63 6.29 1.73
CA ILE A 168 16.16 7.25 2.69
C ILE A 168 17.60 6.86 3.03
N PRO A 169 18.61 7.37 2.30
CA PRO A 169 19.99 7.07 2.60
C PRO A 169 20.37 7.69 3.95
N LEU A 170 21.04 6.91 4.80
CA LEU A 170 21.52 7.33 6.12
C LEU A 170 23.01 7.66 6.14
N ASP A 171 23.67 7.53 4.98
CA ASP A 171 25.10 7.73 4.79
C ASP A 171 25.48 9.22 4.69
N ASP A 172 26.78 9.47 4.53
CA ASP A 172 27.37 10.81 4.42
C ASP A 172 27.37 11.37 2.99
N THR A 173 26.81 10.64 2.04
CA THR A 173 26.89 10.98 0.61
C THR A 173 26.17 12.29 0.32
N THR A 174 26.91 13.27 -0.21
CA THR A 174 26.31 14.52 -0.71
C THR A 174 25.43 14.22 -1.90
N LEU A 175 24.13 14.53 -1.77
CA LEU A 175 23.15 14.32 -2.83
C LEU A 175 23.00 15.58 -3.69
N GLN A 176 22.68 15.38 -4.96
CA GLN A 176 22.23 16.47 -5.83
C GLN A 176 20.70 16.60 -5.74
N GLY A 177 20.24 17.82 -5.50
CA GLY A 177 18.83 18.18 -5.48
C GLY A 177 18.17 18.05 -6.85
N VAL A 178 16.85 17.90 -6.84
CA VAL A 178 16.02 17.69 -8.03
C VAL A 178 14.75 18.52 -7.96
N ASN A 179 14.11 18.76 -9.11
CA ASN A 179 12.82 19.44 -9.21
C ASN A 179 11.68 18.49 -9.66
N THR A 180 11.98 17.20 -9.82
CA THR A 180 11.07 16.16 -10.30
C THR A 180 10.25 15.55 -9.16
N GLY A 181 9.24 14.74 -9.53
CA GLY A 181 8.28 14.11 -8.63
C GLY A 181 8.39 12.58 -8.57
N ASP A 182 9.56 11.99 -8.77
CA ASP A 182 9.76 10.56 -8.51
C ASP A 182 9.92 10.32 -7.00
N TYR A 183 8.80 10.13 -6.31
CA TYR A 183 8.74 10.11 -4.85
C TYR A 183 9.69 9.11 -4.20
N VAL A 184 10.04 8.00 -4.86
CA VAL A 184 10.91 6.97 -4.28
C VAL A 184 12.29 7.53 -3.97
N THR A 185 12.84 8.44 -4.79
CA THR A 185 14.19 8.97 -4.59
C THR A 185 14.28 10.50 -4.53
N ASP A 186 13.28 11.21 -5.04
CA ASP A 186 13.32 12.67 -5.15
C ASP A 186 12.89 13.37 -3.85
N THR A 187 12.11 12.69 -3.01
CA THR A 187 11.62 13.26 -1.74
C THR A 187 12.77 13.69 -0.82
N VAL A 188 13.81 12.84 -0.70
CA VAL A 188 15.03 13.15 0.07
C VAL A 188 15.95 14.16 -0.63
N LYS A 189 15.72 14.41 -1.92
CA LYS A 189 16.49 15.35 -2.75
C LYS A 189 15.80 16.72 -2.88
N GLY A 190 14.77 16.97 -2.08
CA GLY A 190 14.04 18.24 -2.11
C GLY A 190 13.21 18.45 -3.38
N GLY A 191 12.75 17.38 -4.03
CA GLY A 191 11.88 17.40 -5.21
C GLY A 191 10.46 17.91 -4.96
N LYS A 192 9.48 17.45 -5.74
CA LYS A 192 8.07 17.83 -5.52
C LYS A 192 7.51 17.20 -4.23
N PRO A 193 6.60 17.89 -3.52
CA PRO A 193 5.90 17.33 -2.37
C PRO A 193 5.21 16.02 -2.70
N PHE A 194 5.19 15.12 -1.72
CA PHE A 194 4.47 13.86 -1.82
C PHE A 194 2.96 14.13 -1.91
N VAL A 195 2.26 13.41 -2.78
CA VAL A 195 0.79 13.48 -2.86
C VAL A 195 0.20 12.41 -1.97
N ALA A 196 -0.55 12.83 -0.95
CA ALA A 196 -1.19 11.95 0.02
C ALA A 196 -2.20 11.00 -0.64
N ALA A 197 -2.42 9.85 -0.01
CA ALA A 197 -3.46 8.93 -0.43
C ALA A 197 -4.87 9.50 -0.16
N LYS A 198 -5.81 9.12 -1.03
CA LYS A 198 -7.26 9.34 -0.88
C LYS A 198 -7.74 8.79 0.46
N TYR A 199 -8.83 9.35 1.00
CA TYR A 199 -9.44 8.77 2.20
C TYR A 199 -9.94 7.34 1.95
N HIS A 200 -9.85 6.50 2.98
CA HIS A 200 -10.36 5.13 2.92
C HIS A 200 -11.88 5.12 2.80
N ASP A 201 -12.36 4.53 1.71
CA ASP A 201 -13.75 4.24 1.40
C ASP A 201 -13.86 2.80 0.87
N TYR A 202 -15.01 2.44 0.30
CA TYR A 202 -15.25 1.10 -0.24
C TYR A 202 -14.20 0.65 -1.27
N PHE A 203 -13.70 1.55 -2.13
CA PHE A 203 -12.76 1.25 -3.21
C PHE A 203 -11.30 1.50 -2.81
N THR A 204 -11.02 2.60 -2.11
CA THR A 204 -9.64 2.97 -1.73
C THR A 204 -9.10 2.15 -0.57
N SER A 205 -9.95 1.39 0.14
CA SER A 205 -9.51 0.39 1.13
C SER A 205 -9.41 -1.03 0.57
N CYS A 206 -9.62 -1.23 -0.74
CA CYS A 206 -9.44 -2.53 -1.37
C CYS A 206 -7.98 -3.00 -1.29
N LEU A 207 -7.82 -4.30 -1.06
CA LEU A 207 -6.55 -5.00 -1.07
C LEU A 207 -6.20 -5.49 -2.49
N PRO A 208 -4.92 -5.52 -2.89
CA PRO A 208 -4.49 -6.07 -4.19
C PRO A 208 -4.73 -7.59 -4.33
N SER A 209 -4.77 -8.31 -3.21
CA SER A 209 -4.90 -9.76 -3.12
C SER A 209 -5.69 -10.10 -1.85
N PRO A 210 -6.48 -11.20 -1.83
CA PRO A 210 -7.22 -11.59 -0.64
C PRO A 210 -6.33 -11.94 0.57
N GLN A 211 -5.06 -12.28 0.31
CA GLN A 211 -4.09 -12.61 1.34
C GLN A 211 -2.69 -12.13 0.93
N LYS A 212 -1.84 -11.85 1.93
CA LYS A 212 -0.47 -11.31 1.76
C LYS A 212 0.58 -12.39 1.45
N GLY A 213 0.16 -13.64 1.26
CA GLY A 213 1.02 -14.80 1.01
C GLY A 213 0.49 -15.68 -0.14
N PRO A 214 1.24 -16.73 -0.52
CA PRO A 214 0.80 -17.69 -1.53
C PRO A 214 -0.40 -18.49 -1.02
N ASP A 215 -1.27 -18.91 -1.95
CA ASP A 215 -2.44 -19.71 -1.64
C ASP A 215 -2.06 -20.94 -0.80
N VAL A 216 -2.75 -21.09 0.33
CA VAL A 216 -2.51 -22.21 1.23
C VAL A 216 -3.18 -23.45 0.67
N THR A 217 -2.43 -24.23 -0.11
CA THR A 217 -2.94 -25.45 -0.72
C THR A 217 -2.95 -26.59 0.28
N ILE A 218 -4.06 -27.32 0.30
CA ILE A 218 -4.13 -28.65 0.92
C ILE A 218 -3.80 -29.64 -0.19
N ALA A 219 -2.79 -30.48 0.04
CA ALA A 219 -2.18 -31.44 -0.90
C ALA A 219 -2.93 -31.60 -2.25
N ALA A 220 -2.37 -31.03 -3.30
CA ALA A 220 -2.89 -31.20 -4.64
C ALA A 220 -2.78 -32.67 -5.08
N VAL A 221 -3.88 -33.16 -5.64
CA VAL A 221 -3.94 -34.32 -6.53
C VAL A 221 -3.05 -33.96 -7.74
N GLY A 222 -1.90 -34.61 -7.86
CA GLY A 222 -1.02 -34.51 -9.02
C GLY A 222 -1.18 -35.71 -9.94
N ASP A 223 -0.52 -35.68 -11.10
CA ASP A 223 -0.35 -36.87 -11.93
C ASP A 223 0.42 -37.91 -11.13
N PHE A 224 -0.30 -38.89 -10.59
CA PHE A 224 0.32 -39.99 -9.87
C PHE A 224 0.95 -40.94 -10.88
N PRO A 225 2.25 -41.30 -10.73
CA PRO A 225 2.86 -42.30 -11.58
C PRO A 225 2.06 -43.60 -11.45
N VAL A 226 1.59 -44.08 -12.59
CA VAL A 226 0.85 -45.34 -12.69
C VAL A 226 1.87 -46.46 -12.86
N TYR A 227 1.83 -47.44 -11.96
CA TYR A 227 2.66 -48.62 -12.02
C TYR A 227 1.81 -49.88 -12.21
N THR A 228 2.43 -50.92 -12.74
CA THR A 228 1.84 -52.25 -12.90
C THR A 228 2.05 -53.06 -11.62
N GLY A 229 0.97 -53.54 -11.00
CA GLY A 229 1.00 -54.16 -9.67
C GLY A 229 0.00 -55.31 -9.48
N ASP A 230 0.02 -55.96 -8.32
CA ASP A 230 -0.93 -57.01 -7.91
C ASP A 230 -1.78 -56.48 -6.73
N PRO A 231 -3.12 -56.58 -6.76
CA PRO A 231 -3.97 -56.09 -5.66
C PRO A 231 -3.71 -56.79 -4.31
N HIS A 232 -3.01 -57.93 -4.29
CA HIS A 232 -2.81 -58.75 -3.09
C HIS A 232 -1.34 -58.83 -2.61
N ASN A 233 -0.37 -58.12 -3.21
CA ASN A 233 1.03 -58.25 -2.79
C ASN A 233 1.85 -56.96 -2.96
N ASN A 234 1.94 -56.17 -1.89
CA ASN A 234 2.69 -54.90 -1.79
C ASN A 234 4.23 -55.07 -1.67
N ASN A 235 4.83 -56.03 -2.38
CA ASN A 235 6.27 -56.30 -2.28
C ASN A 235 7.12 -55.65 -3.39
N GLY A 236 6.72 -54.47 -3.87
CA GLY A 236 7.57 -53.58 -4.68
C GLY A 236 8.15 -54.16 -5.98
N SER A 237 7.58 -55.25 -6.49
CA SER A 237 8.09 -55.93 -7.68
C SER A 237 7.30 -55.45 -8.89
N ASN A 238 7.91 -54.61 -9.75
CA ASN A 238 7.34 -54.20 -11.03
C ASN A 238 6.89 -55.43 -11.83
N LYS A 239 5.57 -55.62 -11.97
CA LYS A 239 5.01 -56.70 -12.82
C LYS A 239 4.89 -56.21 -14.25
N ALA A 240 4.84 -57.12 -15.22
CA ALA A 240 4.55 -56.73 -16.61
C ALA A 240 3.13 -56.16 -16.72
N LEU A 241 2.87 -55.30 -17.70
CA LEU A 241 1.52 -54.82 -18.00
C LEU A 241 0.63 -56.02 -18.38
N HIS A 242 -0.48 -56.19 -17.66
CA HIS A 242 -1.49 -57.19 -17.94
C HIS A 242 -2.67 -56.51 -18.65
N TYR A 243 -3.28 -57.22 -19.59
CA TYR A 243 -4.45 -56.76 -20.32
C TYR A 243 -5.62 -57.70 -20.04
N GLY A 244 -6.69 -57.14 -19.49
CA GLY A 244 -7.97 -57.80 -19.36
C GLY A 244 -8.77 -57.70 -20.67
N ILE A 245 -9.60 -58.70 -20.92
CA ILE A 245 -10.53 -58.73 -22.05
C ILE A 245 -11.94 -58.85 -21.47
N SER A 246 -12.80 -57.85 -21.70
CA SER A 246 -14.22 -57.93 -21.37
C SER A 246 -15.09 -57.94 -22.63
N ASN A 247 -16.12 -58.78 -22.62
CA ASN A 247 -17.12 -58.87 -23.69
C ASN A 247 -18.41 -58.19 -23.20
N ILE A 248 -18.91 -57.20 -23.95
CA ILE A 248 -20.04 -56.35 -23.55
C ILE A 248 -21.41 -57.02 -23.84
N SER A 249 -21.46 -58.23 -24.43
CA SER A 249 -22.72 -58.99 -24.55
C SER A 249 -22.65 -60.33 -23.80
N SER A 250 -23.39 -60.37 -22.69
CA SER A 250 -24.04 -61.53 -22.08
C SER A 250 -23.22 -62.81 -21.87
N GLY A 251 -22.92 -63.11 -20.60
CA GLY A 251 -22.72 -64.49 -20.13
C GLY A 251 -21.26 -64.84 -19.84
N SER A 252 -20.93 -64.79 -18.56
CA SER A 252 -19.88 -65.52 -17.84
C SER A 252 -18.84 -66.28 -18.67
N VAL A 253 -17.61 -65.75 -18.73
CA VAL A 253 -16.42 -66.54 -19.07
C VAL A 253 -15.49 -66.54 -17.85
N SER A 254 -15.39 -67.68 -17.18
CA SER A 254 -14.43 -67.91 -16.10
C SER A 254 -13.07 -68.24 -16.72
N PHE A 255 -12.08 -67.37 -16.54
CA PHE A 255 -10.69 -67.68 -16.84
C PHE A 255 -10.00 -68.19 -15.56
N SER A 256 -9.43 -69.39 -15.65
CA SER A 256 -8.59 -69.98 -14.60
C SER A 256 -7.40 -69.05 -14.32
N GLN A 257 -7.19 -68.71 -13.05
CA GLN A 257 -6.00 -68.00 -12.58
C GLN A 257 -4.73 -68.63 -13.18
N GLY A 258 -3.86 -67.80 -13.76
CA GLY A 258 -2.44 -68.16 -13.93
C GLY A 258 -1.85 -68.09 -15.34
N ASN A 259 -2.58 -67.72 -16.40
CA ASN A 259 -2.00 -67.71 -17.75
C ASN A 259 -1.77 -66.29 -18.29
N TYR A 260 -0.48 -65.93 -18.38
CA TYR A 260 0.02 -64.80 -19.15
C TYR A 260 -0.43 -64.91 -20.61
N ILE A 261 -1.14 -63.89 -21.12
CA ILE A 261 -1.42 -63.79 -22.55
C ILE A 261 -0.11 -63.39 -23.25
N ILE A 262 0.60 -64.38 -23.81
CA ILE A 262 1.68 -64.13 -24.76
C ILE A 262 1.00 -63.87 -26.11
N PRO A 263 1.18 -62.69 -26.74
CA PRO A 263 0.64 -62.47 -28.08
C PRO A 263 1.42 -63.38 -29.06
N SER A 264 0.79 -64.46 -29.52
CA SER A 264 1.35 -65.28 -30.58
C SER A 264 1.22 -64.53 -31.91
N VAL A 265 2.34 -64.22 -32.55
CA VAL A 265 2.37 -63.73 -33.94
C VAL A 265 1.90 -64.87 -34.84
N LEU A 266 0.76 -64.71 -35.49
CA LEU A 266 0.29 -65.63 -36.52
C LEU A 266 1.00 -65.28 -37.83
N THR A 267 2.20 -65.80 -38.05
CA THR A 267 2.75 -65.89 -39.41
C THR A 267 2.04 -67.04 -40.11
N THR A 268 1.38 -66.73 -41.23
CA THR A 268 0.65 -67.69 -42.06
C THR A 268 1.48 -68.95 -42.30
N GLY A 269 1.02 -70.08 -41.77
CA GLY A 269 1.45 -71.41 -42.23
C GLY A 269 2.41 -72.23 -41.36
N SER A 270 2.71 -71.89 -40.10
CA SER A 270 3.27 -72.89 -39.17
C SER A 270 3.10 -72.53 -37.70
N THR A 271 2.58 -73.47 -36.89
CA THR A 271 2.62 -73.42 -35.42
C THR A 271 4.05 -73.66 -34.94
N GLN A 272 4.72 -72.60 -34.48
CA GLN A 272 5.94 -72.73 -33.68
C GLN A 272 5.68 -72.28 -32.23
N SER A 273 5.89 -73.22 -31.31
CA SER A 273 5.98 -72.97 -29.87
C SER A 273 7.29 -72.24 -29.57
N VAL A 274 7.22 -70.96 -29.17
CA VAL A 274 8.39 -70.20 -28.73
C VAL A 274 8.66 -70.49 -27.25
N PRO A 275 9.88 -70.93 -26.85
CA PRO A 275 10.24 -71.10 -25.44
C PRO A 275 10.31 -69.77 -24.68
N ALA A 276 10.07 -69.83 -23.37
CA ALA A 276 9.73 -68.75 -22.45
C ALA A 276 10.77 -67.62 -22.20
N GLN A 277 11.73 -67.35 -23.09
CA GLN A 277 12.71 -66.27 -22.91
C GLN A 277 13.07 -65.58 -24.23
N GLY A 278 12.15 -64.80 -24.79
CA GLY A 278 12.42 -63.92 -25.92
C GLY A 278 11.72 -62.57 -25.72
N LYS A 279 12.50 -61.47 -25.68
CA LYS A 279 11.93 -60.11 -25.62
C LYS A 279 11.24 -59.80 -26.95
N LEU A 280 9.92 -59.57 -26.91
CA LEU A 280 9.13 -59.16 -28.06
C LEU A 280 9.10 -57.62 -28.15
N ASN A 281 9.52 -57.07 -29.29
CA ASN A 281 9.48 -55.64 -29.59
C ASN A 281 8.19 -55.39 -30.41
N ALA A 282 7.07 -55.10 -29.75
CA ALA A 282 5.77 -54.99 -30.41
C ALA A 282 5.46 -53.53 -30.76
N SER A 283 5.66 -53.15 -32.02
CA SER A 283 5.30 -51.81 -32.52
C SER A 283 3.87 -51.70 -33.07
N ASN A 284 3.07 -52.77 -33.21
CA ASN A 284 1.65 -52.69 -33.58
C ASN A 284 0.89 -53.97 -33.19
N ILE A 285 -0.09 -53.88 -32.28
CA ILE A 285 -1.03 -54.98 -31.98
C ILE A 285 -2.28 -54.75 -32.84
N THR A 286 -2.48 -55.53 -33.89
CA THR A 286 -3.69 -55.51 -34.73
C THR A 286 -4.49 -56.78 -34.49
N MET A 287 -5.69 -56.67 -33.92
CA MET A 287 -6.63 -57.79 -33.79
C MET A 287 -7.39 -57.96 -35.11
N THR A 288 -7.09 -59.01 -35.87
CA THR A 288 -7.85 -59.41 -37.05
C THR A 288 -8.72 -60.62 -36.71
N THR A 289 -10.04 -60.49 -36.85
CA THR A 289 -10.93 -61.65 -36.84
C THR A 289 -10.70 -62.45 -38.12
N SER A 290 -10.25 -63.70 -38.00
CA SER A 290 -10.01 -64.56 -39.15
C SER A 290 -11.32 -64.82 -39.91
N PRO A 291 -11.43 -64.49 -41.21
CA PRO A 291 -12.64 -64.72 -41.99
C PRO A 291 -12.69 -66.20 -42.39
N GLY A 292 -13.43 -67.02 -41.64
CA GLY A 292 -13.48 -68.46 -41.93
C GLY A 292 -14.50 -69.31 -41.18
N SER A 293 -15.48 -68.74 -40.47
CA SER A 293 -16.61 -69.52 -39.94
C SER A 293 -17.92 -68.73 -40.07
N PRO A 294 -18.91 -69.24 -40.82
CA PRO A 294 -20.21 -68.63 -40.94
C PRO A 294 -21.12 -69.22 -39.85
N ASP A 295 -20.98 -68.77 -38.60
CA ASP A 295 -22.16 -68.72 -37.73
C ASP A 295 -21.94 -67.83 -36.49
N SER A 296 -22.76 -66.79 -36.44
CA SER A 296 -23.34 -66.21 -35.24
C SER A 296 -22.43 -65.58 -34.15
N SER A 297 -22.59 -64.26 -34.04
CA SER A 297 -22.87 -63.62 -32.74
C SER A 297 -21.70 -63.34 -31.78
N PHE A 298 -20.69 -62.59 -32.24
CA PHE A 298 -20.02 -61.61 -31.36
C PHE A 298 -20.21 -60.20 -31.91
N GLY A 299 -21.48 -59.82 -32.06
CA GLY A 299 -21.86 -58.43 -32.21
C GLY A 299 -21.74 -57.70 -30.88
N SER A 300 -20.53 -57.41 -30.41
CA SER A 300 -20.30 -56.37 -29.39
C SER A 300 -18.81 -56.23 -29.06
N LYS A 301 -18.21 -55.11 -29.49
CA LYS A 301 -17.10 -54.39 -28.85
C LYS A 301 -16.32 -55.20 -27.79
N LEU A 302 -15.32 -55.97 -28.23
CA LEU A 302 -14.28 -56.48 -27.34
C LEU A 302 -13.41 -55.30 -26.91
N SER A 303 -13.43 -55.00 -25.60
CA SER A 303 -12.60 -53.93 -25.04
C SER A 303 -11.38 -54.57 -24.39
N VAL A 304 -10.19 -54.31 -24.95
CA VAL A 304 -8.91 -54.66 -24.34
C VAL A 304 -8.47 -53.47 -23.51
N TYR A 305 -8.31 -53.66 -22.21
CA TYR A 305 -7.84 -52.61 -21.31
C TYR A 305 -6.82 -53.20 -20.34
N PRO A 306 -5.84 -52.41 -19.91
CA PRO A 306 -4.89 -52.87 -18.91
C PRO A 306 -5.62 -53.07 -17.57
N ASP A 307 -5.45 -54.24 -16.96
CA ASP A 307 -6.21 -54.67 -15.76
C ASP A 307 -5.38 -54.64 -14.47
N ASN A 308 -4.11 -54.23 -14.55
CA ASN A 308 -3.19 -54.20 -13.42
C ASN A 308 -2.48 -52.85 -13.21
N LEU A 309 -3.10 -51.75 -13.66
CA LEU A 309 -2.61 -50.40 -13.43
C LEU A 309 -3.05 -49.86 -12.08
N TYR A 310 -2.10 -49.42 -11.26
CA TYR A 310 -2.31 -48.80 -9.97
C TYR A 310 -1.65 -47.42 -9.94
N ALA A 311 -2.38 -46.41 -9.46
CA ALA A 311 -1.79 -45.13 -9.12
C ALA A 311 -1.11 -45.23 -7.75
N SER A 312 0.12 -44.73 -7.63
CA SER A 312 0.74 -44.52 -6.32
C SER A 312 -0.18 -43.66 -5.46
N SER A 313 -0.64 -44.18 -4.33
CA SER A 313 -1.56 -43.47 -3.44
C SER A 313 -0.92 -42.13 -3.05
N GLY A 314 -1.56 -41.03 -3.44
CA GLY A 314 -1.12 -39.70 -3.02
C GLY A 314 -1.02 -39.61 -1.50
N THR A 315 -0.02 -38.88 -1.01
CA THR A 315 0.18 -38.62 0.41
C THR A 315 -1.13 -38.10 1.03
N ALA A 316 -1.75 -38.90 1.90
CA ALA A 316 -2.96 -38.48 2.59
C ALA A 316 -2.67 -37.22 3.42
N THR A 317 -3.49 -36.18 3.25
CA THR A 317 -3.37 -34.97 4.07
C THR A 317 -3.61 -35.31 5.54
N THR A 318 -2.66 -34.97 6.40
CA THR A 318 -2.81 -35.19 7.85
C THR A 318 -3.69 -34.12 8.47
N ILE A 319 -4.35 -34.44 9.59
CA ILE A 319 -5.15 -33.46 10.36
C ILE A 319 -4.28 -32.29 10.85
N ASN A 320 -3.00 -32.56 11.16
CA ASN A 320 -2.07 -31.52 11.58
C ASN A 320 -1.75 -30.56 10.42
N GLN A 321 -1.60 -31.06 9.19
CA GLN A 321 -1.48 -30.22 7.99
C GLN A 321 -2.74 -29.37 7.78
N LEU A 322 -3.93 -29.95 7.95
CA LEU A 322 -5.18 -29.20 7.82
C LEU A 322 -5.29 -28.08 8.88
N ARG A 323 -4.99 -28.38 10.15
CA ARG A 323 -4.98 -27.37 11.22
C ARG A 323 -3.96 -26.27 10.93
N MET A 324 -2.76 -26.64 10.50
CA MET A 324 -1.71 -25.68 10.15
C MET A 324 -2.11 -24.81 8.96
N ALA A 325 -2.71 -25.39 7.93
CA ALA A 325 -3.19 -24.68 6.75
C ALA A 325 -4.20 -23.58 7.11
N PHE A 326 -5.24 -23.90 7.89
CA PHE A 326 -6.22 -22.91 8.32
C PHE A 326 -5.61 -21.78 9.18
N GLN A 327 -4.65 -22.09 10.06
CA GLN A 327 -4.00 -21.06 10.87
C GLN A 327 -3.10 -20.15 10.05
N ILE A 328 -2.37 -20.70 9.07
CA ILE A 328 -1.51 -19.91 8.16
C ILE A 328 -2.37 -19.01 7.28
N GLN A 329 -3.46 -19.52 6.72
CA GLN A 329 -4.37 -18.70 5.93
C GLN A 329 -4.92 -17.54 6.75
N LYS A 330 -5.41 -17.82 7.96
CA LYS A 330 -5.89 -16.77 8.88
C LYS A 330 -4.81 -15.74 9.22
N LEU A 331 -3.55 -16.16 9.34
CA LEU A 331 -2.42 -15.27 9.55
C LEU A 331 -2.21 -14.36 8.34
N TYR A 332 -2.19 -14.90 7.12
CA TYR A 332 -2.01 -14.10 5.89
C TYR A 332 -3.15 -13.15 5.58
N GLU A 333 -4.40 -13.53 5.87
CA GLU A 333 -5.57 -12.65 5.75
C GLU A 333 -5.49 -11.49 6.76
N LYS A 334 -5.06 -11.80 8.00
CA LYS A 334 -4.87 -10.79 9.04
C LYS A 334 -3.72 -9.84 8.70
N ASP A 335 -2.63 -10.33 8.15
CA ASP A 335 -1.50 -9.52 7.69
C ASP A 335 -1.89 -8.61 6.52
N ALA A 336 -2.74 -9.09 5.61
CA ALA A 336 -3.24 -8.28 4.50
C ALA A 336 -4.00 -7.04 4.99
N ARG A 337 -4.83 -7.19 6.04
CA ARG A 337 -5.58 -6.08 6.66
C ARG A 337 -4.73 -5.21 7.58
N ALA A 338 -3.85 -5.81 8.36
CA ALA A 338 -3.07 -5.10 9.36
C ALA A 338 -1.99 -4.22 8.74
N GLY A 339 -1.35 -4.73 7.69
CA GLY A 339 -0.22 -4.05 7.05
C GLY A 339 1.07 -4.86 7.05
N SER A 340 2.17 -4.20 6.69
CA SER A 340 3.52 -4.81 6.60
C SER A 340 4.49 -4.24 7.63
N ARG A 341 4.17 -3.10 8.26
CA ARG A 341 5.08 -2.50 9.24
C ARG A 341 5.10 -3.35 10.51
N TYR A 342 6.28 -3.51 11.09
CA TYR A 342 6.45 -4.35 12.28
C TYR A 342 5.56 -3.89 13.46
N ARG A 343 5.36 -2.57 13.64
CA ARG A 343 4.44 -2.04 14.66
C ARG A 343 3.00 -2.52 14.45
N GLU A 344 2.55 -2.59 13.20
CA GLU A 344 1.20 -2.94 12.82
C GLU A 344 0.98 -4.44 12.99
N LEU A 345 2.01 -5.24 12.66
CA LEU A 345 2.05 -6.67 12.95
C LEU A 345 1.96 -6.94 14.45
N ILE A 346 2.76 -6.25 15.28
CA ILE A 346 2.69 -6.41 16.74
C ILE A 346 1.29 -6.04 17.24
N ARG A 347 0.74 -4.92 16.77
CA ARG A 347 -0.59 -4.46 17.17
C ARG A 347 -1.69 -5.43 16.73
N SER A 348 -1.63 -5.97 15.52
CA SER A 348 -2.66 -6.87 15.02
C SER A 348 -2.58 -8.22 15.69
N HIS A 349 -1.39 -8.83 15.81
CA HIS A 349 -1.21 -10.18 16.34
C HIS A 349 -1.23 -10.26 17.86
N PHE A 350 -0.62 -9.29 18.53
CA PHE A 350 -0.42 -9.31 19.97
C PHE A 350 -1.22 -8.23 20.71
N SER A 351 -1.89 -7.31 20.01
CA SER A 351 -2.66 -6.21 20.62
C SER A 351 -1.84 -5.32 21.55
N VAL A 352 -0.54 -5.21 21.28
CA VAL A 352 0.40 -4.34 22.00
C VAL A 352 0.84 -3.21 21.07
N THR A 353 0.81 -1.98 21.58
CA THR A 353 1.34 -0.81 20.86
C THR A 353 2.74 -0.51 21.39
N PRO A 354 3.82 -0.76 20.63
CA PRO A 354 5.16 -0.39 21.05
C PRO A 354 5.33 1.14 21.05
N LEU A 355 6.20 1.66 21.91
CA LEU A 355 6.55 3.08 21.95
C LEU A 355 7.34 3.46 20.70
N ASP A 356 7.02 4.61 20.09
CA ASP A 356 7.65 5.09 18.84
C ASP A 356 9.17 5.22 18.95
N ALA A 357 9.65 5.71 20.10
CA ALA A 357 11.07 5.85 20.39
C ALA A 357 11.86 4.52 20.33
N ARG A 358 11.21 3.39 20.63
CA ARG A 358 11.84 2.05 20.53
C ARG A 358 11.77 1.47 19.12
N MET A 359 10.76 1.87 18.36
CA MET A 359 10.53 1.40 17.00
C MET A 359 11.35 2.19 15.97
N GLN A 360 12.05 3.25 16.38
CA GLN A 360 12.86 4.11 15.51
C GLN A 360 12.02 4.80 14.42
N VAL A 361 10.88 5.39 14.80
CA VAL A 361 9.95 6.06 13.87
C VAL A 361 9.62 7.47 14.34
N PRO A 362 9.32 8.41 13.43
CA PRO A 362 8.84 9.75 13.76
C PRO A 362 7.66 9.72 14.71
N GLU A 363 7.73 10.52 15.77
CA GLU A 363 6.68 10.59 16.77
C GLU A 363 5.64 11.64 16.38
N TYR A 364 4.37 11.24 16.33
CA TYR A 364 3.25 12.16 16.08
C TYR A 364 2.91 12.94 17.35
N LEU A 365 2.91 14.26 17.27
CA LEU A 365 2.72 15.15 18.43
C LEU A 365 1.29 15.68 18.55
N GLY A 366 0.64 15.93 17.42
CA GLY A 366 -0.67 16.57 17.37
C GLY A 366 -0.98 17.12 15.98
N GLY A 367 -2.17 17.67 15.83
CA GLY A 367 -2.64 18.18 14.55
C GLY A 367 -4.11 18.59 14.62
N ASN A 368 -4.58 19.20 13.54
CA ASN A 368 -5.98 19.64 13.43
C ASN A 368 -6.53 19.34 12.03
N ARG A 369 -7.82 19.02 11.97
CA ARG A 369 -8.60 18.91 10.74
C ARG A 369 -9.70 19.96 10.75
N ILE A 370 -9.76 20.77 9.70
CA ILE A 370 -10.83 21.75 9.52
C ILE A 370 -11.51 21.59 8.16
N PRO A 371 -12.85 21.68 8.06
CA PRO A 371 -13.52 21.79 6.78
C PRO A 371 -13.27 23.18 6.18
N ILE A 372 -12.96 23.23 4.89
CA ILE A 372 -12.84 24.48 4.13
C ILE A 372 -14.25 25.00 3.85
N ASN A 373 -14.56 26.15 4.41
CA ASN A 373 -15.84 26.83 4.19
C ASN A 373 -15.83 27.56 2.84
N ILE A 374 -16.88 27.34 2.05
CA ILE A 374 -17.12 27.99 0.77
C ILE A 374 -18.47 28.69 0.84
N ASN A 375 -18.46 30.02 0.73
CA ASN A 375 -19.66 30.83 0.71
C ASN A 375 -20.07 31.13 -0.73
N GLN A 376 -21.38 31.09 -1.00
CA GLN A 376 -21.94 31.49 -2.29
C GLN A 376 -22.02 33.01 -2.43
N VAL A 377 -21.63 33.51 -3.59
CA VAL A 377 -21.75 34.91 -4.00
C VAL A 377 -22.67 34.97 -5.22
N VAL A 378 -23.84 35.60 -5.06
CA VAL A 378 -24.86 35.66 -6.11
C VAL A 378 -24.77 36.99 -6.85
N GLN A 379 -24.72 36.94 -8.17
CA GLN A 379 -24.69 38.12 -9.03
C GLN A 379 -26.04 38.86 -8.99
N THR A 380 -26.04 40.13 -8.59
CA THR A 380 -27.26 40.94 -8.37
C THR A 380 -27.71 41.76 -9.60
N SER A 381 -26.91 41.82 -10.66
CA SER A 381 -27.26 42.45 -11.95
C SER A 381 -26.67 41.63 -13.10
N GLN A 382 -27.34 41.52 -14.25
CA GLN A 382 -26.80 40.81 -15.41
C GLN A 382 -25.62 41.59 -16.02
N THR A 383 -24.43 41.01 -16.03
CA THR A 383 -23.20 41.65 -16.56
C THR A 383 -22.91 41.21 -18.00
N SER A 384 -23.34 40.01 -18.40
CA SER A 384 -23.18 39.49 -19.77
C SER A 384 -24.34 38.58 -20.19
N ASP A 385 -24.47 38.29 -21.48
CA ASP A 385 -25.47 37.36 -22.01
C ASP A 385 -25.23 35.90 -21.56
N VAL A 386 -24.01 35.58 -21.11
CA VAL A 386 -23.62 34.25 -20.60
C VAL A 386 -23.64 34.17 -19.07
N SER A 387 -23.89 35.27 -18.35
CA SER A 387 -24.01 35.31 -16.89
C SER A 387 -25.31 36.00 -16.47
N PRO A 388 -26.46 35.30 -16.56
CA PRO A 388 -27.75 35.87 -16.18
C PRO A 388 -27.76 36.31 -14.71
N GLN A 389 -28.64 37.27 -14.39
CA GLN A 389 -28.86 37.69 -13.00
C GLN A 389 -29.21 36.47 -12.14
N GLY A 390 -28.58 36.34 -10.97
CA GLY A 390 -28.72 35.17 -10.11
C GLY A 390 -27.65 34.08 -10.32
N ASN A 391 -26.68 34.28 -11.22
CA ASN A 391 -25.54 33.37 -11.32
C ASN A 391 -24.73 33.33 -10.01
N VAL A 392 -24.29 32.14 -9.61
CA VAL A 392 -23.60 31.91 -8.33
C VAL A 392 -22.13 31.60 -8.58
N ALA A 393 -21.25 32.31 -7.89
CA ALA A 393 -19.82 32.00 -7.78
C ALA A 393 -19.48 31.60 -6.33
N GLY A 394 -18.37 30.89 -6.13
CA GLY A 394 -17.91 30.51 -4.80
C GLY A 394 -16.74 31.37 -4.33
N GLN A 395 -16.79 31.77 -3.05
CA GLN A 395 -15.66 32.38 -2.35
C GLN A 395 -15.30 31.55 -1.12
N SER A 396 -14.04 31.14 -1.03
CA SER A 396 -13.51 30.42 0.13
C SER A 396 -12.76 31.35 1.08
N LEU A 397 -13.11 31.27 2.36
CA LEU A 397 -12.36 31.85 3.47
C LEU A 397 -12.58 31.00 4.71
N THR A 398 -11.53 30.34 5.15
CA THR A 398 -11.55 29.53 6.38
C THR A 398 -10.48 30.06 7.32
N SER A 399 -10.83 30.27 8.59
CA SER A 399 -9.91 30.66 9.64
C SER A 399 -10.03 29.71 10.82
N ASP A 400 -8.91 29.34 11.41
CA ASP A 400 -8.86 28.44 12.56
C ASP A 400 -7.74 28.84 13.53
N SER A 401 -7.93 28.49 14.81
CA SER A 401 -6.95 28.68 15.89
C SER A 401 -6.98 27.45 16.78
N HIS A 402 -5.87 26.71 16.83
CA HIS A 402 -5.80 25.44 17.54
C HIS A 402 -4.48 25.28 18.31
N GLY A 403 -4.56 24.86 19.58
CA GLY A 403 -3.37 24.50 20.37
C GLY A 403 -2.96 23.08 20.03
N ASP A 404 -1.88 22.92 19.25
CA ASP A 404 -1.53 21.64 18.63
C ASP A 404 -0.89 20.67 19.63
N PHE A 405 0.16 21.09 20.36
CA PHE A 405 0.81 20.25 21.35
C PHE A 405 1.65 21.03 22.37
N ILE A 406 1.90 20.40 23.52
CA ILE A 406 2.91 20.80 24.50
C ILE A 406 3.75 19.57 24.81
N LYS A 407 5.07 19.66 24.58
CA LYS A 407 5.96 18.51 24.79
C LYS A 407 7.37 18.92 25.19
N SER A 408 7.96 18.14 26.10
CA SER A 408 9.39 18.16 26.40
C SER A 408 10.13 17.07 25.64
N PHE A 409 11.28 17.40 25.08
CA PHE A 409 12.09 16.48 24.28
C PHE A 409 13.32 16.02 25.05
N THR A 410 13.74 14.78 24.82
CA THR A 410 14.85 14.14 25.56
C THR A 410 16.14 14.05 24.75
N GLU A 411 16.11 14.43 23.48
CA GLU A 411 17.22 14.28 22.54
C GLU A 411 17.12 15.30 21.41
N HIS A 412 18.24 15.46 20.68
CA HIS A 412 18.28 16.34 19.52
C HIS A 412 17.41 15.79 18.38
N GLY A 413 16.72 16.68 17.70
CA GLY A 413 15.90 16.30 16.57
C GLY A 413 15.33 17.50 15.82
N MET A 414 14.46 17.18 14.89
CA MET A 414 13.75 18.13 14.05
C MET A 414 12.26 18.06 14.37
N LEU A 415 11.64 19.21 14.51
CA LEU A 415 10.20 19.36 14.60
C LEU A 415 9.68 19.83 13.25
N ILE A 416 8.82 19.03 12.62
CA ILE A 416 8.26 19.32 11.30
C ILE A 416 6.74 19.39 11.40
N GLY A 417 6.17 20.49 10.91
CA GLY A 417 4.74 20.64 10.66
C GLY A 417 4.45 20.43 9.18
N VAL A 418 3.52 19.53 8.87
CA VAL A 418 3.04 19.25 7.50
C VAL A 418 1.55 19.52 7.37
N ALA A 419 1.10 19.98 6.20
CA ALA A 419 -0.29 20.26 5.92
C ALA A 419 -0.73 19.66 4.57
N VAL A 420 -1.99 19.27 4.46
CA VAL A 420 -2.56 18.72 3.22
C VAL A 420 -4.06 19.03 3.13
N ALA A 421 -4.53 19.38 1.93
CA ALA A 421 -5.95 19.49 1.61
C ALA A 421 -6.43 18.23 0.87
N ARG A 422 -7.57 17.65 1.25
CA ARG A 422 -8.19 16.44 0.63
C ARG A 422 -9.71 16.47 0.75
N TYR A 423 -10.43 15.79 -0.13
CA TYR A 423 -11.90 15.77 -0.18
C TYR A 423 -12.46 14.35 -0.08
N ASP A 424 -13.76 14.24 0.17
CA ASP A 424 -14.45 12.95 0.17
C ASP A 424 -14.79 12.54 -1.27
N HIS A 425 -14.48 11.31 -1.66
CA HIS A 425 -14.72 10.84 -3.02
C HIS A 425 -16.16 10.39 -3.24
N THR A 426 -16.70 10.79 -4.39
CA THR A 426 -17.98 10.32 -4.91
C THR A 426 -17.74 9.71 -6.29
N TYR A 427 -18.38 8.58 -6.60
CA TYR A 427 -18.17 7.87 -7.86
C TYR A 427 -19.42 7.94 -8.74
N GLN A 428 -19.24 8.17 -10.05
CA GLN A 428 -20.36 8.42 -10.97
C GLN A 428 -20.51 7.41 -12.13
N GLN A 429 -19.49 6.61 -12.42
CA GLN A 429 -19.43 5.73 -13.61
C GLN A 429 -19.62 4.22 -13.28
N GLY A 430 -19.79 3.88 -12.00
CA GLY A 430 -19.90 2.50 -11.53
C GLY A 430 -21.36 2.02 -11.35
N VAL A 431 -21.52 0.70 -11.28
CA VAL A 431 -22.77 0.02 -10.94
C VAL A 431 -22.64 -0.63 -9.57
N SER A 432 -23.47 -0.24 -8.61
CA SER A 432 -23.46 -0.84 -7.26
C SER A 432 -23.62 -2.36 -7.32
N LYS A 433 -22.83 -3.07 -6.50
CA LYS A 433 -22.90 -4.54 -6.31
C LYS A 433 -24.31 -5.06 -6.00
N LEU A 434 -25.18 -4.21 -5.45
CA LEU A 434 -26.59 -4.54 -5.21
C LEU A 434 -27.34 -4.95 -6.49
N TRP A 435 -26.98 -4.36 -7.64
CA TRP A 435 -27.59 -4.63 -8.94
C TRP A 435 -27.03 -5.88 -9.64
N SER A 436 -25.87 -6.38 -9.22
CA SER A 436 -25.19 -7.51 -9.88
C SER A 436 -25.51 -8.87 -9.26
N ARG A 437 -26.29 -8.92 -8.17
CA ARG A 437 -26.69 -10.16 -7.48
C ARG A 437 -27.61 -11.02 -8.34
N LYS A 438 -27.29 -12.31 -8.45
CA LYS A 438 -28.01 -13.30 -9.26
C LYS A 438 -28.39 -14.54 -8.46
N THR A 439 -27.44 -15.08 -7.70
CA THR A 439 -27.62 -16.34 -6.97
C THR A 439 -27.93 -16.10 -5.50
N ARG A 440 -28.43 -17.14 -4.82
CA ARG A 440 -28.63 -17.09 -3.36
C ARG A 440 -27.33 -16.83 -2.59
N PHE A 441 -26.17 -17.12 -3.17
CA PHE A 441 -24.86 -16.94 -2.53
C PHE A 441 -24.32 -15.52 -2.67
N ASP A 442 -24.96 -14.68 -3.48
CA ASP A 442 -24.61 -13.26 -3.63
C ASP A 442 -25.29 -12.40 -2.54
N TYR A 443 -26.20 -13.00 -1.78
CA TYR A 443 -26.84 -12.39 -0.61
C TYR A 443 -26.17 -12.87 0.67
N TYR A 444 -26.18 -12.01 1.69
CA TYR A 444 -25.60 -12.33 2.99
C TYR A 444 -26.37 -13.48 3.66
N TRP A 445 -25.62 -14.48 4.11
CA TRP A 445 -26.09 -15.51 5.03
C TRP A 445 -25.21 -15.51 6.27
N PRO A 446 -25.78 -15.58 7.50
CA PRO A 446 -24.98 -15.62 8.73
C PRO A 446 -23.93 -16.73 8.77
N VAL A 447 -24.16 -17.85 8.08
CA VAL A 447 -23.21 -18.97 7.97
C VAL A 447 -21.94 -18.59 7.20
N LEU A 448 -22.03 -17.59 6.31
CA LEU A 448 -20.92 -17.08 5.48
C LEU A 448 -20.30 -15.80 6.06
N ALA A 449 -20.54 -15.48 7.33
CA ALA A 449 -20.09 -14.23 7.92
C ALA A 449 -18.56 -14.08 8.00
N ASN A 450 -17.83 -15.19 8.15
CA ASN A 450 -16.38 -15.23 8.38
C ASN A 450 -15.60 -15.84 7.21
N ILE A 451 -16.10 -15.66 5.98
CA ILE A 451 -15.33 -16.01 4.78
C ILE A 451 -14.28 -14.93 4.50
N GLY A 452 -13.26 -15.27 3.72
CA GLY A 452 -12.21 -14.35 3.31
C GLY A 452 -12.70 -13.20 2.42
N GLU A 453 -11.76 -12.36 2.01
CA GLU A 453 -12.02 -11.19 1.16
C GLU A 453 -12.74 -11.58 -0.15
N GLN A 454 -13.69 -10.75 -0.59
CA GLN A 454 -14.42 -10.91 -1.84
C GLN A 454 -13.87 -9.96 -2.90
N ALA A 455 -13.89 -10.40 -4.15
CA ALA A 455 -13.53 -9.54 -5.27
C ALA A 455 -14.56 -8.41 -5.44
N VAL A 456 -14.05 -7.19 -5.58
CA VAL A 456 -14.75 -6.02 -6.11
C VAL A 456 -14.47 -6.00 -7.61
N LEU A 457 -15.53 -5.96 -8.41
CA LEU A 457 -15.43 -6.02 -9.87
C LEU A 457 -15.21 -4.63 -10.49
N ASN A 458 -14.56 -4.57 -11.64
CA ASN A 458 -14.31 -3.31 -12.37
C ASN A 458 -15.60 -2.53 -12.66
N LYS A 459 -16.71 -3.22 -12.97
CA LYS A 459 -18.01 -2.57 -13.18
C LYS A 459 -18.53 -1.82 -11.96
N GLU A 460 -18.05 -2.11 -10.75
CA GLU A 460 -18.47 -1.42 -9.54
C GLU A 460 -17.93 0.01 -9.49
N ILE A 461 -16.76 0.27 -10.09
CA ILE A 461 -16.14 1.60 -10.17
C ILE A 461 -16.36 2.28 -11.53
N TYR A 462 -16.26 1.52 -12.62
CA TYR A 462 -16.35 2.02 -13.99
C TYR A 462 -16.94 0.93 -14.91
N ALA A 463 -18.22 1.06 -15.28
CA ALA A 463 -18.90 0.08 -16.12
C ALA A 463 -18.86 0.45 -17.60
N GLN A 464 -18.39 -0.47 -18.45
CA GLN A 464 -18.20 -0.26 -19.89
C GLN A 464 -19.13 -1.10 -20.76
N GLY A 465 -19.74 -2.14 -20.20
CA GLY A 465 -20.51 -3.16 -20.94
C GLY A 465 -19.62 -4.15 -21.70
N THR A 466 -18.34 -4.27 -21.33
CA THR A 466 -17.37 -5.17 -21.98
C THR A 466 -16.95 -6.32 -21.06
N ALA A 467 -16.17 -7.28 -21.54
CA ALA A 467 -15.73 -8.41 -20.72
C ALA A 467 -14.87 -7.99 -19.52
N GLN A 468 -14.18 -6.83 -19.61
CA GLN A 468 -13.37 -6.25 -18.54
C GLN A 468 -14.17 -5.87 -17.30
N ASP A 469 -15.48 -5.66 -17.43
CA ASP A 469 -16.39 -5.34 -16.31
C ASP A 469 -16.45 -6.45 -15.25
N GLU A 470 -16.21 -7.70 -15.66
CA GLU A 470 -16.22 -8.89 -14.80
C GLU A 470 -14.81 -9.24 -14.27
N GLU A 471 -13.79 -8.46 -14.64
CA GLU A 471 -12.45 -8.58 -14.05
C GLU A 471 -12.40 -7.91 -12.66
N VAL A 472 -11.41 -8.31 -11.86
CA VAL A 472 -11.25 -7.87 -10.47
C VAL A 472 -10.53 -6.53 -10.42
N PHE A 473 -11.14 -5.56 -9.72
CA PHE A 473 -10.51 -4.28 -9.37
C PHE A 473 -9.60 -4.42 -8.14
N GLY A 474 -10.10 -5.11 -7.12
CA GLY A 474 -9.43 -5.36 -5.85
C GLY A 474 -10.26 -6.28 -4.96
N TYR A 475 -9.81 -6.51 -3.73
CA TYR A 475 -10.47 -7.38 -2.76
C TYR A 475 -10.89 -6.59 -1.53
N GLN A 476 -12.10 -6.84 -1.04
CA GLN A 476 -12.65 -6.15 0.10
C GLN A 476 -13.32 -7.14 1.04
N GLU A 477 -13.51 -6.73 2.28
CA GLU A 477 -14.06 -7.62 3.29
C GLU A 477 -15.41 -8.21 2.88
N ALA A 478 -15.62 -9.48 3.21
CA ALA A 478 -16.84 -10.17 2.82
C ALA A 478 -18.07 -9.36 3.26
N TRP A 479 -18.98 -9.12 2.31
CA TRP A 479 -20.21 -8.36 2.54
C TRP A 479 -20.00 -6.87 2.86
N ALA A 480 -18.86 -6.30 2.47
CA ALA A 480 -18.56 -4.88 2.63
C ALA A 480 -19.65 -3.96 2.10
N GLU A 481 -20.35 -4.34 1.03
CA GLU A 481 -21.41 -3.51 0.45
C GLU A 481 -22.64 -3.32 1.36
N TYR A 482 -22.76 -4.10 2.44
CA TYR A 482 -23.77 -3.89 3.47
C TYR A 482 -23.28 -2.98 4.61
N ARG A 483 -21.97 -2.74 4.73
CA ARG A 483 -21.36 -1.87 5.75
C ARG A 483 -20.97 -0.51 5.19
N TYR A 484 -20.45 -0.49 3.97
CA TYR A 484 -20.06 0.72 3.25
C TYR A 484 -21.04 1.00 2.11
N LYS A 485 -21.43 2.26 1.99
CA LYS A 485 -22.31 2.73 0.92
C LYS A 485 -21.63 3.87 0.17
N PRO A 486 -21.17 3.66 -1.07
CA PRO A 486 -20.60 4.72 -1.88
C PRO A 486 -21.60 5.85 -2.15
N SER A 487 -21.10 7.08 -2.18
CA SER A 487 -21.85 8.26 -2.63
C SER A 487 -22.16 8.15 -4.13
N ILE A 488 -23.27 8.74 -4.58
CA ILE A 488 -23.74 8.63 -5.98
C ILE A 488 -24.01 10.02 -6.59
N VAL A 489 -23.75 10.14 -7.89
CA VAL A 489 -24.15 11.30 -8.71
C VAL A 489 -25.16 10.88 -9.78
N THR A 490 -26.22 11.66 -9.94
CA THR A 490 -27.34 11.35 -10.86
C THR A 490 -27.83 12.58 -11.62
N GLY A 491 -28.45 12.36 -12.79
CA GLY A 491 -29.00 13.43 -13.61
C GLY A 491 -27.92 14.27 -14.28
N GLU A 492 -28.19 15.55 -14.47
CA GLU A 492 -27.27 16.51 -15.10
C GLU A 492 -26.03 16.82 -14.26
N MET A 493 -25.99 16.39 -13.00
CA MET A 493 -24.77 16.47 -12.18
C MET A 493 -23.65 15.56 -12.72
N ARG A 494 -23.97 14.47 -13.45
CA ARG A 494 -22.92 13.60 -13.98
C ARG A 494 -22.05 14.34 -15.01
N SER A 495 -20.73 14.17 -14.94
CA SER A 495 -19.79 14.77 -15.92
C SER A 495 -20.05 14.33 -17.37
N SER A 496 -20.69 13.18 -17.58
CA SER A 496 -21.08 12.71 -18.91
C SER A 496 -22.30 13.42 -19.52
N ALA A 497 -23.00 14.29 -18.77
CA ALA A 497 -24.18 14.98 -19.27
C ALA A 497 -23.80 16.05 -20.31
N ARG A 498 -24.67 16.27 -21.31
CA ARG A 498 -24.42 17.25 -22.39
C ARG A 498 -24.27 18.68 -21.87
N THR A 499 -25.05 19.02 -20.84
CA THR A 499 -24.97 20.27 -20.08
C THR A 499 -24.72 19.90 -18.63
N SER A 500 -23.47 19.53 -18.35
CA SER A 500 -23.05 19.02 -17.04
C SER A 500 -23.07 20.12 -15.97
N LEU A 501 -23.50 19.74 -14.77
CA LEU A 501 -23.39 20.52 -13.53
C LEU A 501 -22.20 20.02 -12.67
N ASP A 502 -21.20 19.38 -13.28
CA ASP A 502 -20.00 18.86 -12.63
C ASP A 502 -19.24 19.88 -11.77
N SER A 503 -19.26 21.15 -12.16
CA SER A 503 -18.68 22.24 -11.38
C SER A 503 -19.28 22.34 -9.96
N TRP A 504 -20.43 21.73 -9.67
CA TRP A 504 -21.05 21.78 -8.35
C TRP A 504 -20.58 20.69 -7.38
N HIS A 505 -19.66 19.81 -7.77
CA HIS A 505 -19.17 18.73 -6.90
C HIS A 505 -17.73 18.29 -7.25
N PHE A 506 -17.16 17.42 -6.43
CA PHE A 506 -15.81 16.89 -6.58
C PHE A 506 -15.77 15.42 -7.02
N ALA A 507 -16.91 14.84 -7.43
CA ALA A 507 -17.00 13.43 -7.83
C ALA A 507 -15.97 12.99 -8.89
N ASP A 508 -15.36 11.83 -8.69
CA ASP A 508 -14.36 11.26 -9.59
C ASP A 508 -14.93 11.01 -10.98
N ASP A 509 -14.20 11.48 -12.01
CA ASP A 509 -14.50 11.22 -13.41
C ASP A 509 -13.30 10.59 -14.12
N TYR A 510 -13.51 9.42 -14.72
CA TYR A 510 -12.45 8.65 -15.38
C TYR A 510 -12.64 8.65 -16.90
N ASN A 511 -11.55 8.88 -17.63
CA ASN A 511 -11.49 8.75 -19.09
C ASN A 511 -11.20 7.30 -19.55
N SER A 512 -10.76 6.45 -18.63
CA SER A 512 -10.42 5.04 -18.86
C SER A 512 -10.61 4.25 -17.58
N LEU A 513 -10.70 2.92 -17.70
CA LEU A 513 -10.86 2.02 -16.55
C LEU A 513 -9.74 2.24 -15.51
N PRO A 514 -10.05 2.73 -14.29
CA PRO A 514 -9.05 2.85 -13.24
C PRO A 514 -8.61 1.47 -12.76
N LYS A 515 -7.34 1.38 -12.33
CA LYS A 515 -6.77 0.18 -11.71
C LYS A 515 -6.29 0.54 -10.31
N LEU A 516 -6.51 -0.37 -9.36
CA LEU A 516 -5.96 -0.24 -8.01
C LEU A 516 -4.42 -0.22 -8.09
N SER A 517 -3.85 0.98 -8.03
CA SER A 517 -2.43 1.22 -8.28
C SER A 517 -1.90 2.39 -7.45
N ALA A 518 -0.58 2.50 -7.36
CA ALA A 518 0.13 3.58 -6.68
C ALA A 518 -0.29 4.99 -7.17
N ASP A 519 -0.68 5.12 -8.44
CA ASP A 519 -1.08 6.40 -9.02
C ASP A 519 -2.55 6.71 -8.79
N TRP A 520 -3.43 5.69 -8.83
CA TRP A 520 -4.86 5.89 -8.59
C TRP A 520 -5.18 6.20 -7.12
N ILE A 521 -4.41 5.65 -6.18
CA ILE A 521 -4.63 5.86 -4.74
C ILE A 521 -4.20 7.26 -4.27
N LYS A 522 -3.36 7.96 -5.05
CA LYS A 522 -2.98 9.35 -4.76
C LYS A 522 -4.19 10.26 -4.97
N GLU A 523 -4.29 11.28 -4.14
CA GLU A 523 -5.30 12.32 -4.26
C GLU A 523 -5.25 12.98 -5.64
N ASP A 524 -6.41 13.20 -6.25
CA ASP A 524 -6.48 13.79 -7.59
C ASP A 524 -6.87 15.26 -7.52
N LYS A 525 -6.00 16.12 -8.06
CA LYS A 525 -6.25 17.55 -8.18
C LYS A 525 -7.19 17.91 -9.33
N THR A 526 -7.31 17.07 -10.36
CA THR A 526 -8.07 17.42 -11.58
C THR A 526 -9.55 17.60 -11.28
N ASN A 527 -10.10 16.83 -10.34
CA ASN A 527 -11.48 16.93 -9.92
C ASN A 527 -11.85 18.32 -9.36
N ILE A 528 -10.89 18.99 -8.70
CA ILE A 528 -11.08 20.32 -8.12
C ILE A 528 -10.82 21.41 -9.15
N ASP A 529 -9.90 21.18 -10.10
CA ASP A 529 -9.64 22.13 -11.20
C ASP A 529 -10.91 22.49 -11.99
N ARG A 530 -11.89 21.57 -12.05
CA ARG A 530 -13.21 21.78 -12.68
C ARG A 530 -14.05 22.86 -12.01
N VAL A 531 -13.88 23.04 -10.71
CA VAL A 531 -14.68 23.95 -9.88
C VAL A 531 -14.00 25.31 -9.74
N LEU A 532 -12.69 25.37 -9.92
CA LEU A 532 -11.92 26.61 -9.85
C LEU A 532 -12.00 27.40 -11.16
N ALA A 533 -12.03 28.73 -11.05
CA ALA A 533 -11.95 29.61 -12.21
C ALA A 533 -10.56 29.60 -12.88
N VAL A 534 -9.54 29.19 -12.12
CA VAL A 534 -8.15 29.04 -12.56
C VAL A 534 -7.68 27.65 -12.15
N SER A 535 -7.27 26.84 -13.14
CA SER A 535 -6.80 25.47 -12.92
C SER A 535 -5.36 25.42 -12.37
N SER A 536 -5.00 24.27 -11.80
CA SER A 536 -3.67 23.94 -11.28
C SER A 536 -2.54 24.04 -12.31
N SER A 537 -2.86 24.08 -13.60
CA SER A 537 -1.88 24.32 -14.68
C SER A 537 -1.39 25.76 -14.77
N VAL A 538 -2.12 26.70 -14.18
CA VAL A 538 -1.81 28.14 -14.20
C VAL A 538 -1.42 28.64 -12.81
N SER A 539 -2.13 28.23 -11.76
CA SER A 539 -1.87 28.64 -10.39
C SER A 539 -2.24 27.56 -9.39
N ASN A 540 -1.57 27.56 -8.24
CA ASN A 540 -1.90 26.64 -7.15
C ASN A 540 -3.34 26.82 -6.67
N GLN A 541 -4.00 25.70 -6.36
CA GLN A 541 -5.44 25.64 -6.06
C GLN A 541 -5.83 26.34 -4.76
N TYR A 542 -4.96 26.32 -3.76
CA TYR A 542 -5.18 27.01 -2.49
C TYR A 542 -3.95 27.79 -2.04
N PHE A 543 -4.20 28.77 -1.18
CA PHE A 543 -3.16 29.53 -0.49
C PHE A 543 -3.54 29.74 0.97
N ALA A 544 -2.51 29.74 1.81
CA ALA A 544 -2.66 29.73 3.25
C ALA A 544 -1.66 30.66 3.93
N ASP A 545 -2.11 31.24 5.03
CA ASP A 545 -1.32 32.04 5.96
C ASP A 545 -1.37 31.36 7.33
N PHE A 546 -0.20 30.97 7.83
CA PHE A 546 -0.03 30.33 9.13
C PHE A 546 0.69 31.30 10.06
N TYR A 547 0.12 31.53 11.23
CA TYR A 547 0.80 32.16 12.35
C TYR A 547 1.00 31.12 13.44
N ILE A 548 2.27 30.78 13.67
CA ILE A 548 2.67 29.70 14.57
C ILE A 548 3.15 30.37 15.85
N GLU A 549 2.31 30.33 16.88
CA GLU A 549 2.67 30.74 18.23
C GLU A 549 3.54 29.63 18.82
N ASN A 550 4.82 29.93 19.05
CA ASN A 550 5.79 28.97 19.58
C ASN A 550 6.50 29.56 20.80
N GLU A 551 6.14 29.06 21.97
CA GLU A 551 6.84 29.34 23.22
C GLU A 551 7.77 28.17 23.54
N THR A 552 9.08 28.45 23.55
CA THR A 552 10.11 27.41 23.75
C THR A 552 10.93 27.69 25.00
N THR A 553 10.94 26.75 25.95
CA THR A 553 11.80 26.78 27.13
C THR A 553 13.01 25.89 26.90
N ARG A 554 14.20 26.49 26.78
CA ARG A 554 15.45 25.84 26.37
C ARG A 554 16.55 26.01 27.42
N ALA A 555 17.52 25.09 27.42
CA ALA A 555 18.76 25.20 28.19
C ALA A 555 19.73 26.19 27.53
N LEU A 556 19.26 27.42 27.31
CA LEU A 556 20.01 28.51 26.72
C LEU A 556 19.95 29.74 27.63
N PRO A 557 21.06 30.51 27.73
CA PRO A 557 21.04 31.77 28.44
C PRO A 557 20.10 32.75 27.72
N PHE A 558 19.37 33.56 28.48
CA PHE A 558 18.49 34.58 27.89
C PHE A 558 19.27 35.62 27.08
N TYR A 559 20.50 35.92 27.50
CA TYR A 559 21.46 36.75 26.76
C TYR A 559 22.84 36.10 26.75
N SER A 560 23.45 36.01 25.57
CA SER A 560 24.85 35.62 25.44
C SER A 560 25.74 36.83 25.74
N ILE A 561 26.19 36.98 26.99
CA ILE A 561 27.10 38.06 27.40
C ILE A 561 28.55 37.56 27.26
N PRO A 562 29.36 38.10 26.32
CA PRO A 562 30.76 37.69 26.19
C PRO A 562 31.54 38.00 27.48
N GLY A 563 32.18 37.00 28.07
CA GLY A 563 33.05 37.15 29.26
C GLY A 563 32.49 36.58 30.58
N LEU A 564 31.24 36.14 30.61
CA LEU A 564 30.67 35.34 31.71
C LEU A 564 30.95 33.85 31.46
N ILE A 565 32.16 33.39 31.79
CA ILE A 565 32.67 32.06 31.41
C ILE A 565 32.25 30.94 32.38
N ASP A 566 31.83 31.25 33.62
CA ASP A 566 31.72 30.24 34.70
C ASP A 566 30.50 30.38 35.64
N HIS A 567 29.44 31.13 35.27
CA HIS A 567 28.36 31.49 36.20
C HIS A 567 26.93 31.04 35.82
N HIS A 568 26.75 30.02 34.97
CA HIS A 568 25.42 29.52 34.60
C HIS A 568 25.28 28.01 34.68
#